data_AF-A0A6M9U1V8-F1
#
_entry.id   AF-A0A6M9U1V8-F1
#
_cell.length_a   1.000
_cell.length_b   1.000
_cell.length_c   1.000
_cell.angle_alpha   90.00
_cell.angle_beta   90.00
_cell.angle_gamma   90.00
#
_symmetry.space_group_name_H-M   'P 1'
#
loop_
_entity.id
_entity.type
_entity.pdbx_description
1 polymer ?
#
loop_
_entity_poly.entity_id
_entity_poly.type
_entity_poly.pdbx_seq_one_letter_code
_entity_poly.pdbx_strand_id
1 'polypeptide(L)'
;NQRDRIAVRQLLRIIKRLDSSLDHPRATSSWLLKQTPNGTSLAKNLQKLPLVALCLKRYSESVEDYQIRRISQAFIKLKQEDVELRRWRLLRSATLSKERITEEAQRFLEMVYGEE
;
A
#
# COMPACT_ATOMS: atom_id res chain seq x y z
N ASN A 1 -11.48 -3.45 -26.41
CA ASN A 1 -11.26 -2.09 -25.85
C ASN A 1 -9.76 -1.78 -25.75
N GLN A 2 -9.19 -1.00 -26.68
CA GLN A 2 -7.74 -0.66 -26.72
C GLN A 2 -7.35 0.32 -25.61
N ARG A 3 -8.22 1.30 -25.32
CA ARG A 3 -8.04 2.30 -24.26
C ARG A 3 -7.88 1.64 -22.89
N ASP A 4 -8.74 0.67 -22.58
CA ASP A 4 -8.71 -0.10 -21.32
C ASP A 4 -7.36 -0.81 -21.13
N ARG A 5 -6.88 -1.50 -22.18
CA ARG A 5 -5.56 -2.17 -22.17
C ARG A 5 -4.38 -1.21 -22.07
N ILE A 6 -4.46 -0.01 -22.64
CA ILE A 6 -3.41 1.02 -22.51
C ILE A 6 -3.37 1.54 -21.07
N ALA A 7 -4.53 1.85 -20.49
CA ALA A 7 -4.64 2.34 -19.12
C ALA A 7 -4.13 1.31 -18.09
N VAL A 8 -4.47 0.03 -18.25
CA VAL A 8 -3.92 -1.04 -17.39
C VAL A 8 -2.41 -1.13 -17.49
N ARG A 9 -1.83 -1.07 -18.70
CA ARG A 9 -0.36 -1.08 -18.85
C ARG A 9 0.30 0.11 -18.15
N GLN A 10 -0.32 1.28 -18.17
CA GLN A 10 0.17 2.45 -17.42
C GLN A 10 0.10 2.22 -15.91
N LEU A 11 -1.03 1.72 -15.40
CA LEU A 11 -1.21 1.40 -13.98
C LEU A 11 -0.19 0.35 -13.51
N LEU A 12 0.01 -0.73 -14.26
CA LEU A 12 0.97 -1.78 -13.90
C LEU A 12 2.41 -1.27 -13.83
N ARG A 13 2.80 -0.29 -14.68
CA ARG A 13 4.12 0.35 -14.57
C ARG A 13 4.25 1.21 -13.32
N ILE A 14 3.17 1.86 -12.89
CA ILE A 14 3.14 2.60 -11.63
C ILE A 14 3.28 1.61 -10.47
N ILE A 15 2.45 0.56 -10.43
CA ILE A 15 2.46 -0.49 -9.40
C ILE A 15 3.85 -1.13 -9.28
N LYS A 16 4.45 -1.54 -10.40
CA LYS A 16 5.80 -2.13 -10.40
C LYS A 16 6.87 -1.21 -9.80
N ARG A 17 6.70 0.11 -9.93
CA ARG A 17 7.61 1.09 -9.32
C ARG A 17 7.41 1.19 -7.81
N LEU A 18 6.18 1.02 -7.34
CA LEU A 18 5.87 0.98 -5.91
C LEU A 18 6.50 -0.24 -5.25
N ASP A 19 6.60 -1.38 -5.94
CA ASP A 19 7.29 -2.57 -5.41
C ASP A 19 8.76 -2.30 -5.06
N SER A 20 9.38 -1.25 -5.61
CA SER A 20 10.78 -0.88 -5.34
C SER A 20 10.96 -0.03 -4.07
N SER A 21 9.88 0.51 -3.49
CA SER A 21 9.95 1.34 -2.29
C SER A 21 8.69 1.20 -1.45
N LEU A 22 8.86 0.92 -0.15
CA LEU A 22 7.73 0.94 0.78
C LEU A 22 7.32 2.36 1.18
N ASP A 23 8.02 3.40 0.72
CA ASP A 23 7.79 4.80 1.07
C ASP A 23 6.83 5.49 0.08
N HIS A 24 5.53 5.24 0.26
CA HIS A 24 4.49 5.96 -0.47
C HIS A 24 3.18 6.00 0.33
N PRO A 25 2.31 6.99 0.07
CA PRO A 25 0.95 7.01 0.61
C PRO A 25 0.20 5.72 0.26
N ARG A 26 -0.87 5.42 1.01
CA ARG A 26 -1.73 4.29 0.68
C ARG A 26 -2.18 4.34 -0.78
N ALA A 27 -1.85 3.30 -1.53
CA ALA A 27 -2.17 3.14 -2.94
C ALA A 27 -3.65 2.76 -3.10
N THR A 28 -4.54 3.68 -2.76
CA THR A 28 -5.98 3.54 -3.04
C THR A 28 -6.26 3.65 -4.54
N SER A 29 -7.44 3.18 -4.99
CA SER A 29 -7.83 3.30 -6.40
C SER A 29 -7.76 4.74 -6.91
N SER A 30 -8.23 5.68 -6.09
CA SER A 30 -8.16 7.12 -6.40
C SER A 30 -6.73 7.64 -6.46
N TRP A 31 -5.85 7.20 -5.54
CA TRP A 31 -4.45 7.60 -5.55
C TRP A 31 -3.71 7.05 -6.77
N LEU A 32 -3.90 5.77 -7.10
CA LEU A 32 -3.33 5.12 -8.28
C LEU A 32 -3.79 5.79 -9.57
N LEU A 33 -5.07 6.12 -9.69
CA LEU A 33 -5.59 6.86 -10.84
C LEU A 33 -4.96 8.25 -10.96
N LYS A 34 -4.76 8.97 -9.84
CA LYS A 34 -4.06 10.27 -9.84
C LYS A 34 -2.62 10.20 -10.33
N GLN A 35 -1.97 9.03 -10.26
CA GLN A 35 -0.62 8.83 -10.79
C GLN A 35 -0.60 8.65 -12.33
N THR A 36 -1.77 8.54 -12.97
CA THR A 36 -1.88 8.42 -14.43
C THR A 36 -2.25 9.76 -15.08
N PRO A 37 -1.72 10.10 -16.28
CA PRO A 37 -2.01 11.36 -16.96
C PRO A 37 -3.51 11.62 -17.19
N ASN A 38 -4.29 10.56 -17.40
CA ASN A 38 -5.72 10.63 -17.70
C ASN A 38 -6.60 10.17 -16.53
N GLY A 39 -6.08 10.19 -15.29
CA GLY A 39 -6.72 9.62 -14.10
C GLY A 39 -8.17 10.04 -13.88
N THR A 40 -8.47 11.34 -14.00
CA THR A 40 -9.83 11.87 -13.86
C THR A 40 -10.79 11.31 -14.92
N SER A 41 -10.32 11.18 -16.16
CA SER A 41 -11.13 10.63 -17.26
C SER A 41 -11.39 9.13 -17.06
N LEU A 42 -10.37 8.38 -16.58
CA LEU A 42 -10.51 6.97 -16.25
C LEU A 42 -11.50 6.76 -15.10
N ALA A 43 -11.38 7.55 -14.02
CA ALA A 43 -12.30 7.49 -12.88
C ALA A 43 -13.76 7.69 -13.30
N LYS A 44 -14.04 8.73 -14.10
CA LYS A 44 -15.40 9.04 -14.59
C LYS A 44 -15.99 7.97 -15.49
N ASN A 45 -15.16 7.18 -16.16
CA ASN A 45 -15.59 6.18 -17.14
C ASN A 45 -15.29 4.73 -16.71
N LEU A 46 -15.08 4.49 -15.41
CA LEU A 46 -14.61 3.20 -14.91
C LEU A 46 -15.56 2.04 -15.26
N GLN A 47 -16.88 2.30 -15.29
CA GLN A 47 -17.90 1.32 -15.70
C GLN A 47 -17.72 0.80 -17.14
N LYS A 48 -17.02 1.56 -18.00
CA LYS A 48 -16.72 1.19 -19.39
C LYS A 48 -15.31 0.60 -19.56
N LEU A 49 -14.57 0.43 -18.46
CA LEU A 49 -13.16 0.03 -18.40
C LEU A 49 -12.99 -1.15 -17.43
N PRO A 50 -13.55 -2.34 -17.75
CA PRO A 50 -13.54 -3.48 -16.85
C PRO A 50 -12.14 -3.96 -16.47
N LEU A 51 -11.15 -3.83 -17.36
CA LEU A 51 -9.78 -4.24 -17.03
C LEU A 51 -9.12 -3.27 -16.05
N VAL A 52 -9.31 -1.96 -16.22
CA VAL A 52 -8.88 -0.96 -15.23
C VAL A 52 -9.58 -1.19 -13.89
N ALA A 53 -10.89 -1.44 -13.89
CA ALA A 53 -11.63 -1.71 -12.66
C ALA A 53 -11.08 -2.94 -11.93
N LEU A 54 -10.82 -4.03 -12.65
CA LEU A 54 -10.22 -5.25 -12.09
C LEU A 54 -8.79 -5.00 -11.58
N CYS A 55 -7.98 -4.26 -12.33
CA CYS A 55 -6.62 -3.90 -11.94
C CYS A 55 -6.62 -3.08 -10.64
N LEU A 56 -7.46 -2.05 -10.53
CA LEU A 56 -7.58 -1.26 -9.30
C LEU A 56 -8.10 -2.10 -8.15
N LYS A 57 -9.09 -2.98 -8.37
CA LYS A 57 -9.56 -3.90 -7.32
C LYS A 57 -8.46 -4.81 -6.81
N ARG A 58 -7.55 -5.26 -7.69
CA ARG A 58 -6.46 -6.19 -7.33
C ARG A 58 -5.31 -5.52 -6.61
N TYR A 59 -4.95 -4.29 -7.00
CA TYR A 59 -3.70 -3.65 -6.57
C TYR A 59 -3.91 -2.45 -5.66
N SER A 60 -5.15 -2.03 -5.42
CA SER A 60 -5.42 -1.02 -4.40
C SER A 60 -5.24 -1.61 -3.01
N GLU A 61 -4.46 -0.93 -2.17
CA GLU A 61 -4.21 -1.36 -0.81
C GLU A 61 -5.48 -1.27 0.05
N SER A 62 -5.78 -2.34 0.79
CA SER A 62 -6.71 -2.32 1.92
C SER A 62 -6.14 -1.49 3.09
N VAL A 63 -6.91 -1.28 4.17
CA VAL A 63 -6.38 -0.54 5.33
C VAL A 63 -5.28 -1.40 5.97
N GLU A 64 -5.57 -2.68 6.06
CA GLU A 64 -4.77 -3.76 6.59
C GLU A 64 -3.42 -3.84 5.87
N ASP A 65 -3.43 -3.95 4.52
CA ASP A 65 -2.21 -4.00 3.70
C ASP A 65 -1.32 -2.78 3.93
N TYR A 66 -1.94 -1.59 3.97
CA TYR A 66 -1.22 -0.34 4.18
C TYR A 66 -0.57 -0.28 5.57
N GLN A 67 -1.27 -0.74 6.60
CA GLN A 67 -0.72 -0.78 7.96
C GLN A 67 0.40 -1.82 8.09
N ILE A 68 0.23 -3.01 7.50
CA ILE A 68 1.27 -4.05 7.43
C ILE A 68 2.53 -3.49 6.74
N ARG A 69 2.38 -2.82 5.58
CA ARG A 69 3.51 -2.22 4.87
C ARG A 69 4.27 -1.19 5.72
N ARG A 70 3.55 -0.34 6.48
CA ARG A 70 4.16 0.64 7.38
C ARG A 70 4.88 -0.01 8.55
N ILE A 71 4.34 -1.10 9.09
CA ILE A 71 5.02 -1.91 10.11
C ILE A 71 6.31 -2.49 9.54
N SER A 72 6.28 -3.07 8.34
CA SER A 72 7.47 -3.60 7.65
C SER A 72 8.53 -2.51 7.42
N GLN A 73 8.12 -1.33 6.95
CA GLN A 73 9.03 -0.18 6.77
C GLN A 73 9.69 0.24 8.09
N ALA A 74 8.89 0.34 9.16
CA ALA A 74 9.39 0.70 10.49
C ALA A 74 10.34 -0.36 11.06
N PHE A 75 10.04 -1.64 10.87
CA PHE A 75 10.91 -2.74 11.30
C PHE A 75 12.27 -2.69 10.59
N ILE A 76 12.27 -2.59 9.26
CA ILE A 76 13.50 -2.50 8.46
C ILE A 76 14.35 -1.32 8.93
N LYS A 77 13.72 -0.15 9.12
CA LYS A 77 14.41 1.05 9.61
C LYS A 77 15.06 0.81 10.97
N LEU A 78 14.32 0.28 11.95
CA LEU A 78 14.85 0.05 13.30
C LEU A 78 15.99 -0.98 13.30
N LYS A 79 15.88 -2.04 12.49
CA LYS A 79 16.96 -3.02 12.31
C LYS A 79 18.21 -2.40 11.67
N GLN A 80 18.05 -1.51 10.68
CA GLN A 80 19.17 -0.80 10.05
C GLN A 80 19.87 0.18 11.01
N GLU A 81 19.12 0.75 11.96
CA GLU A 81 19.62 1.66 12.99
C GLU A 81 20.19 0.92 14.23
N ASP A 82 20.20 -0.43 14.23
CA ASP A 82 20.58 -1.29 15.36
C ASP A 82 19.83 -0.94 16.67
N VAL A 83 18.56 -0.53 16.52
CA VAL A 83 17.72 -0.16 17.66
C VAL A 83 16.92 -1.37 18.11
N GLU A 84 16.96 -1.64 19.42
CA GLU A 84 16.15 -2.66 20.07
C GLU A 84 14.67 -2.58 19.63
N LEU A 85 14.13 -3.71 19.20
CA LEU A 85 12.75 -3.80 18.73
C LEU A 85 11.80 -3.92 19.92
N ARG A 86 11.06 -2.85 20.19
CA ARG A 86 9.95 -2.86 21.13
C ARG A 86 8.65 -2.52 20.42
N ARG A 87 7.57 -3.18 20.81
CA ARG A 87 6.21 -2.95 20.26
C ARG A 87 5.83 -1.47 20.15
N TRP A 88 6.00 -0.71 21.24
CA TRP A 88 5.63 0.71 21.27
C TRP A 88 6.48 1.56 20.31
N ARG A 89 7.75 1.19 20.12
CA ARG A 89 8.69 1.86 19.23
C ARG A 89 8.35 1.58 17.77
N LEU A 90 8.00 0.33 17.47
CA LEU A 90 7.56 -0.09 16.14
C LEU A 90 6.26 0.62 15.73
N LEU A 91 5.26 0.68 16.62
CA LEU A 91 4.02 1.42 16.38
C LEU A 91 4.27 2.92 16.14
N ARG A 92 5.13 3.54 16.96
CA ARG A 92 5.46 4.96 16.82
C ARG A 92 6.17 5.25 15.50
N SER A 93 7.14 4.42 15.13
CA SER A 93 7.87 4.55 13.86
C SER A 93 6.97 4.29 12.65
N ALA A 94 6.07 3.31 12.75
CA ALA A 94 5.03 3.05 11.73
C ALA A 94 3.93 4.11 11.72
N THR A 95 3.98 5.09 12.65
CA THR A 95 2.97 6.15 12.83
C THR A 95 1.53 5.59 12.89
N LEU A 96 1.37 4.51 13.68
CA LEU A 96 0.12 3.82 13.98
C LEU A 96 -0.26 4.01 15.44
N SER A 97 -1.57 4.13 15.70
CA SER A 97 -2.11 4.16 17.07
C SER A 97 -2.67 2.78 17.43
N LYS A 98 -2.71 2.46 18.72
CA LYS A 98 -3.22 1.17 19.21
C LYS A 98 -4.73 1.03 18.97
N GLU A 99 -5.45 2.15 18.87
CA GLU A 99 -6.91 2.20 18.72
C GLU A 99 -7.34 2.07 17.26
N ARG A 100 -6.43 2.33 16.31
CA ARG A 100 -6.72 2.38 14.87
C ARG A 100 -6.00 1.30 14.06
N ILE A 101 -5.24 0.44 14.72
CA ILE A 101 -4.61 -0.72 14.07
C ILE A 101 -5.69 -1.76 13.76
N THR A 102 -5.65 -2.34 12.56
CA THR A 102 -6.55 -3.42 12.18
C THR A 102 -6.11 -4.73 12.82
N GLU A 103 -7.00 -5.70 12.93
CA GLU A 103 -6.71 -6.99 13.53
C GLU A 103 -5.60 -7.74 12.78
N GLU A 104 -5.61 -7.69 11.44
CA GLU A 104 -4.58 -8.26 10.57
C GLU A 104 -3.22 -7.63 10.79
N ALA A 105 -3.16 -6.29 10.82
CA ALA A 105 -1.91 -5.56 11.06
C ALA A 105 -1.40 -5.77 12.49
N GLN A 106 -2.32 -5.91 13.43
CA GLN A 106 -2.03 -6.24 14.83
C GLN A 106 -1.43 -7.64 14.94
N ARG A 107 -1.99 -8.68 14.29
CA ARG A 107 -1.39 -10.02 14.24
C ARG A 107 0.01 -9.98 13.61
N PHE A 108 0.17 -9.27 12.49
CA PHE A 108 1.47 -9.11 11.84
C PHE A 108 2.49 -8.42 12.75
N LEU A 109 2.08 -7.36 13.46
CA LEU A 109 2.92 -6.69 14.45
C LEU A 109 3.47 -7.68 15.49
N GLU A 110 2.59 -8.51 16.09
CA GLU A 110 2.99 -9.51 17.09
C GLU A 110 4.00 -10.52 16.55
N MET A 111 3.82 -10.98 15.31
CA MET A 111 4.77 -11.91 14.67
C MET A 111 6.16 -11.28 14.51
N VAL A 112 6.22 -10.00 14.17
CA VAL A 112 7.48 -9.34 13.80
C VAL A 112 8.33 -8.93 15.02
N TYR A 113 7.72 -8.67 16.19
CA TYR A 113 8.48 -8.38 17.41
C TYR A 113 8.57 -9.57 18.38
N GLY A 114 7.71 -10.58 18.24
CA GLY A 114 7.69 -11.76 19.10
C GLY A 114 8.71 -12.85 18.72
N GLU A 115 9.47 -12.66 17.64
CA GLU A 115 10.68 -13.45 17.33
C GLU A 115 11.87 -12.94 18.18
N GLU A 116 11.87 -13.29 19.47
CA GLU A 116 13.04 -13.30 20.37
C GLU A 116 13.19 -14.66 21.04
#